data_AF-A0A7I7SMZ0-F1
#
_entry.id   AF-A0A7I7SMZ0-F1
#
_cell.length_a   1.000
_cell.length_b   1.000
_cell.length_c   1.000
_cell.angle_alpha   90.00
_cell.angle_beta   90.00
_cell.angle_gamma   90.00
#
_symmetry.space_group_name_H-M   'P 1'
#
loop_
_entity.id
_entity.type
_entity.pdbx_description
1 polymer ?
#
loop_
_entity_poly.entity_id
_entity_poly.type
_entity_poly.pdbx_seq_one_letter_code
_entity_poly.pdbx_strand_id
1 'polypeptide(L)'
;MKAAALAAAVSLSVVLAPTAAADPSVDKFGGWNHLVDNGGQVITIWKISDLKPSSDTIPGYPVAGKLWEATAKVRAAKGSVTPIIPDFSSPGGQRS
;
A
#
# COMPACT_ATOMS: atom_id res chain seq x y z
N MET A 1 43.86 -46.54 -6.68
CA MET A 1 42.87 -45.60 -6.11
C MET A 1 43.18 -44.21 -6.61
N LYS A 2 42.28 -43.53 -7.34
CA LYS A 2 41.99 -42.07 -7.26
C LYS A 2 40.69 -41.82 -8.04
N ALA A 3 39.57 -41.95 -7.34
CA ALA A 3 38.31 -41.36 -7.80
C ALA A 3 38.38 -39.85 -7.53
N ALA A 4 38.03 -39.04 -8.52
CA ALA A 4 37.79 -37.62 -8.33
C ALA A 4 36.45 -37.29 -9.00
N ALA A 5 35.37 -37.44 -8.25
CA ALA A 5 34.06 -36.96 -8.63
C ALA A 5 34.10 -35.42 -8.51
N LEU A 6 34.02 -34.73 -9.64
CA LEU A 6 33.78 -33.29 -9.68
C LEU A 6 32.29 -33.05 -9.47
N ALA A 7 31.90 -32.74 -8.24
CA ALA A 7 30.55 -32.29 -7.93
C ALA A 7 30.38 -30.85 -8.43
N ALA A 8 29.54 -30.64 -9.44
CA ALA A 8 29.16 -29.32 -9.91
C ALA A 8 28.16 -28.71 -8.91
N ALA A 9 28.57 -27.68 -8.18
CA ALA A 9 27.69 -26.91 -7.30
C ALA A 9 26.82 -25.96 -8.15
N VAL A 10 25.50 -26.14 -8.10
CA VAL A 10 24.53 -25.20 -8.69
C VAL A 10 24.18 -24.17 -7.62
N SER A 11 24.59 -22.92 -7.82
CA SER A 11 24.18 -21.80 -6.98
C SER A 11 22.84 -21.23 -7.49
N LEU A 12 21.75 -21.46 -6.76
CA LEU A 12 20.51 -20.69 -6.93
C LEU A 12 20.64 -19.37 -6.17
N SER A 13 20.76 -18.26 -6.89
CA SER A 13 20.59 -16.92 -6.32
C SER A 13 19.10 -16.59 -6.24
N VAL A 14 18.54 -16.61 -5.03
CA VAL A 14 17.20 -16.05 -4.76
C VAL A 14 17.36 -14.53 -4.63
N VAL A 15 16.89 -13.78 -5.63
CA VAL A 15 16.69 -12.33 -5.47
C VAL A 15 15.45 -12.14 -4.61
N LEU A 16 15.66 -11.92 -3.31
CA LEU A 16 14.59 -11.46 -2.44
C LEU A 16 14.34 -9.99 -2.79
N ALA A 17 13.15 -9.69 -3.34
CA ALA A 17 12.70 -8.31 -3.47
C ALA A 17 12.63 -7.71 -2.05
N PRO A 18 13.19 -6.50 -1.82
CA PRO A 18 13.05 -5.86 -0.52
C PRO A 18 11.56 -5.60 -0.24
N THR A 19 11.04 -6.16 0.84
CA THR A 19 9.73 -5.79 1.36
C THR A 19 9.90 -4.48 2.11
N ALA A 20 9.47 -3.37 1.52
CA ALA A 20 9.41 -2.11 2.25
C ALA A 20 8.27 -2.17 3.27
N ALA A 21 8.61 -2.48 4.51
CA ALA A 21 7.73 -2.28 5.65
C ALA A 21 8.03 -0.88 6.21
N ALA A 22 7.21 0.10 5.87
CA ALA A 22 7.19 1.35 6.61
C ALA A 22 6.40 1.12 7.91
N ASP A 23 6.96 1.54 9.05
CA ASP A 23 6.17 1.60 10.28
C ASP A 23 4.94 2.49 10.03
N PRO A 24 3.73 2.06 10.44
CA PRO A 24 2.52 2.82 10.19
C PRO A 24 2.59 4.17 10.92
N SER A 25 2.65 5.26 10.16
CA SER A 25 2.48 6.60 10.69
C SER A 25 0.98 6.94 10.76
N VAL A 26 0.51 7.29 11.96
CA VAL A 26 -0.89 7.66 12.18
C VAL A 26 -1.01 9.18 12.23
N ASP A 27 -1.93 9.72 11.43
CA ASP A 27 -2.26 11.15 11.42
C ASP A 27 -3.79 11.34 11.32
N LYS A 28 -4.25 12.57 11.56
CA LYS A 28 -5.65 12.96 11.43
C LYS A 28 -6.04 13.16 9.96
N PHE A 29 -7.31 12.93 9.65
CA PHE A 29 -7.88 13.34 8.35
C PHE A 29 -7.64 14.84 8.09
N GLY A 30 -7.35 15.18 6.85
CA GLY A 30 -7.03 16.54 6.40
C GLY A 30 -5.55 16.91 6.49
N GLY A 31 -4.76 16.16 7.28
CA GLY A 31 -3.30 16.26 7.33
C GLY A 31 -2.63 15.75 6.05
N TRP A 32 -1.40 16.18 5.82
CA TRP A 32 -0.53 15.60 4.79
C TRP A 32 0.47 14.69 5.48
N ASN A 33 0.44 13.41 5.16
CA ASN A 33 1.37 12.42 5.69
C ASN A 33 2.22 11.83 4.58
N HIS A 34 3.42 11.38 4.92
CA HIS A 34 4.35 10.76 3.97
C HIS A 34 4.44 9.24 4.15
N LEU A 35 4.78 8.56 3.06
CA LEU A 35 5.18 7.17 3.03
C LEU A 35 6.57 7.12 2.41
N VAL A 36 7.53 6.57 3.15
CA VAL A 36 8.91 6.41 2.72
C VAL A 36 9.11 4.95 2.33
N ASP A 37 9.51 4.71 1.09
CA ASP A 37 9.62 3.40 0.48
C ASP A 37 10.99 3.24 -0.21
N ASN A 38 11.38 2.00 -0.50
CA ASN A 38 12.61 1.62 -1.21
C ASN A 38 13.85 2.27 -0.58
N GLY A 39 13.99 2.17 0.75
CA GLY A 39 15.10 2.79 1.49
C GLY A 39 15.15 4.33 1.39
N GLY A 40 14.02 4.98 1.14
CA GLY A 40 13.91 6.43 0.98
C GLY A 40 14.14 6.93 -0.44
N GLN A 41 14.21 6.03 -1.43
CA GLN A 41 14.30 6.41 -2.84
C GLN A 41 12.96 6.84 -3.43
N VAL A 42 11.86 6.39 -2.83
CA VAL A 42 10.51 6.83 -3.15
C VAL A 42 9.88 7.44 -1.91
N ILE A 43 9.36 8.67 -2.05
CA ILE A 43 8.60 9.33 -0.99
C ILE A 43 7.28 9.78 -1.60
N THR A 44 6.19 9.20 -1.11
CA THR A 44 4.83 9.56 -1.51
C THR A 44 4.19 10.39 -0.42
N ILE A 45 3.46 11.44 -0.79
CA ILE A 45 2.70 12.24 0.16
C ILE A 45 1.21 12.10 -0.12
N TRP A 46 0.45 11.77 0.92
CA TRP A 46 -0.98 11.55 0.90
C TRP A 46 -1.72 12.54 1.79
N LYS A 47 -2.90 12.96 1.35
CA LYS A 47 -3.89 13.62 2.18
C LYS A 47 -5.24 12.95 1.96
N ILE A 48 -5.79 12.41 3.04
CA ILE A 48 -7.12 11.84 3.07
C ILE A 48 -8.02 12.81 3.81
N SER A 49 -9.11 13.25 3.20
CA SER A 49 -10.03 14.23 3.77
C SER A 49 -11.49 13.89 3.46
N ASP A 50 -12.40 14.66 4.03
CA ASP A 50 -13.82 14.66 3.67
C ASP A 50 -14.51 13.29 3.82
N LEU A 51 -14.11 12.51 4.84
CA LEU A 51 -14.75 11.24 5.16
C LEU A 51 -16.20 11.47 5.61
N LYS A 52 -17.16 10.91 4.88
CA LYS A 52 -18.60 11.11 5.13
C LYS A 52 -19.46 9.99 4.52
N PRO A 53 -20.73 9.88 4.91
CA PRO A 53 -21.69 9.03 4.19
C PRO A 53 -21.78 9.44 2.72
N SER A 54 -21.76 8.46 1.83
CA SER A 54 -21.93 8.67 0.40
C SER A 54 -23.41 8.66 0.01
N SER A 55 -23.75 9.46 -1.00
CA SER A 55 -25.04 9.40 -1.70
C SER A 55 -24.99 8.58 -2.99
N ASP A 56 -23.81 8.05 -3.34
CA ASP A 56 -23.61 7.34 -4.59
C ASP A 56 -24.29 5.98 -4.57
N THR A 57 -24.75 5.55 -5.76
CA THR A 57 -25.23 4.19 -5.98
C THR A 57 -24.12 3.41 -6.66
N ILE A 58 -23.94 2.14 -6.29
CA ILE A 58 -22.97 1.24 -6.92
C ILE A 58 -23.75 0.21 -7.75
N PRO A 59 -23.87 0.41 -9.08
CA PRO A 59 -24.61 -0.53 -9.93
C PRO A 59 -24.01 -1.93 -9.85
N GLY A 60 -24.85 -2.94 -9.68
CA GLY A 60 -24.43 -4.34 -9.66
C GLY A 60 -23.73 -4.81 -8.38
N TYR A 61 -23.60 -3.97 -7.36
CA TYR A 61 -23.03 -4.35 -6.07
C TYR A 61 -23.99 -4.03 -4.91
N PRO A 62 -24.48 -5.02 -4.16
CA PRO A 62 -25.33 -4.78 -3.01
C PRO A 62 -24.49 -4.17 -1.88
N VAL A 63 -24.73 -2.90 -1.56
CA VAL A 63 -24.11 -2.25 -0.40
C VAL A 63 -24.76 -2.81 0.86
N ALA A 64 -23.98 -3.52 1.67
CA ALA A 64 -24.39 -3.90 3.02
C ALA A 64 -24.12 -2.73 3.99
N GLY A 65 -25.19 -2.16 4.56
CA GLY A 65 -25.10 -1.02 5.48
C GLY A 65 -24.99 0.32 4.76
N LYS A 66 -24.18 1.24 5.30
CA LYS A 66 -24.01 2.61 4.79
C LYS A 66 -22.76 2.69 3.92
N LEU A 67 -22.89 3.23 2.71
CA LEU A 67 -21.74 3.58 1.87
C LEU A 67 -21.05 4.82 2.45
N TRP A 68 -19.72 4.79 2.50
CA TRP A 68 -18.88 5.90 2.95
C TRP A 68 -17.90 6.26 1.83
N GLU A 69 -17.58 7.55 1.74
CA GLU A 69 -16.62 8.10 0.79
C GLU A 69 -15.62 9.01 1.49
N ALA A 70 -14.42 9.13 0.91
CA ALA A 70 -13.38 10.06 1.32
C ALA A 70 -12.64 10.58 0.08
N THR A 71 -12.02 11.75 0.19
CA THR A 71 -11.18 12.32 -0.86
C THR A 71 -9.71 12.00 -0.58
N ALA A 72 -9.04 11.35 -1.54
CA ALA A 72 -7.61 11.09 -1.47
C ALA A 72 -6.84 11.96 -2.48
N LYS A 73 -5.84 12.70 -1.99
CA LYS A 73 -4.88 13.43 -2.82
C LYS A 73 -3.49 12.82 -2.63
N VAL A 74 -2.80 12.57 -3.74
CA VAL A 74 -1.46 11.99 -3.77
C VAL A 74 -0.51 12.84 -4.58
N ARG A 75 0.75 12.91 -4.15
CA ARG A 75 1.85 13.44 -4.96
C ARG A 75 3.14 12.70 -4.69
N ALA A 76 4.00 12.64 -5.71
CA ALA A 76 5.39 12.24 -5.55
C ALA A 76 6.20 13.38 -4.94
N ALA A 77 6.87 13.13 -3.82
CA ALA A 77 7.88 14.02 -3.27
C ALA A 77 9.30 13.63 -3.71
N LYS A 78 9.54 12.33 -3.94
CA LYS A 78 10.79 11.80 -4.47
C LYS A 78 10.53 10.51 -5.26
N GLY A 79 11.23 10.33 -6.36
CA GLY A 79 11.11 9.16 -7.22
C GLY A 79 9.80 9.14 -8.02
N SER A 80 9.63 8.10 -8.84
CA SER A 80 8.34 7.84 -9.51
C SER A 80 7.40 7.16 -8.53
N VAL A 81 6.15 7.63 -8.48
CA VAL A 81 5.10 7.07 -7.63
C VAL A 81 3.99 6.50 -8.48
N THR A 82 3.68 5.23 -8.25
CA THR A 82 2.45 4.59 -8.73
C THR A 82 1.55 4.35 -7.52
N PRO A 83 0.45 5.11 -7.36
CA PRO A 83 -0.42 4.98 -6.18
C PRO A 83 -1.09 3.61 -6.09
N ILE A 84 -1.06 2.99 -4.91
CA ILE A 84 -1.75 1.72 -4.62
C ILE A 84 -3.08 2.05 -3.91
N ILE A 85 -4.13 2.26 -4.70
CA ILE A 85 -5.47 2.59 -4.17
C ILE A 85 -6.11 1.46 -3.33
N PRO A 86 -5.93 0.16 -3.66
CA PRO A 86 -6.55 -0.93 -2.89
C PRO A 86 -6.12 -1.06 -1.43
N ASP A 87 -5.03 -0.41 -1.02
CA ASP A 87 -4.52 -0.46 0.36
C ASP A 87 -5.35 0.42 1.32
N PHE A 88 -6.23 1.28 0.81
CA PHE A 88 -7.16 2.04 1.65
C PHE A 88 -8.24 1.15 2.24
N SER A 89 -8.39 1.20 3.56
CA SER A 89 -9.47 0.55 4.28
C SER A 89 -10.04 1.48 5.36
N SER A 90 -11.31 1.30 5.69
CA SER A 90 -11.98 1.99 6.79
C SER A 90 -12.30 0.98 7.89
N PRO A 91 -11.45 0.83 8.92
CA PRO A 91 -11.75 -0.04 10.05
C PRO A 91 -12.92 0.57 10.85
N GLY A 92 -14.07 -0.13 10.87
CA GLY A 92 -15.22 0.26 11.71
C GLY A 92 -16.51 0.65 10.99
N GLY A 93 -16.76 0.15 9.76
CA GLY A 93 -18.10 0.22 9.19
C GLY A 93 -19.11 -0.53 10.08
N GLN A 94 -19.88 0.20 10.87
CA GLN A 94 -20.87 -0.37 11.78
C GLN A 94 -21.90 -1.17 10.98
N ARG A 95 -21.83 -2.50 11.11
CA ARG A 95 -22.88 -3.43 10.69
C ARG A 95 -24.05 -3.24 11.67
N SER A 96 -24.96 -2.33 11.35
CA SER A 96 -26.29 -2.29 11.96
C SER A 96 -27.26 -3.09 11.10
#